data_AF-A0A6G6SN44-F1
#
_entry.id   AF-A0A6G6SN44-F1
#
_cell.length_a   1.000
_cell.length_b   1.000
_cell.length_c   1.000
_cell.angle_alpha   90.00
_cell.angle_beta   90.00
_cell.angle_gamma   90.00
#
_symmetry.space_group_name_H-M   'P 1'
#
loop_
_entity.id
_entity.type
_entity.pdbx_description
1 polymer ?
#
loop_
_entity_poly.entity_id
_entity_poly.type
_entity_poly.pdbx_seq_one_letter_code
_entity_poly.pdbx_strand_id
1 'polypeptide(L)' 'MPMPKYRNTETGLTGRFRVRRQAFSGLSILQVEVSVKRSRYPLDSSNDDIKTMTDWRNATYEEAIRIQIDYGG' A
#
# COMPACT_ATOMS: atom_id res chain seq x y z
N MET A 1 6.80 -6.38 26.17
CA MET A 1 6.81 -5.64 24.88
C MET A 1 5.51 -4.86 24.76
N PRO A 2 5.52 -3.57 24.40
CA PRO A 2 4.28 -2.82 24.19
C PRO A 2 3.54 -3.39 22.97
N MET A 3 2.25 -3.72 23.12
CA MET A 3 1.42 -4.17 22.01
C MET A 3 1.14 -3.00 21.05
N PRO A 4 1.16 -3.23 19.73
CA PRO A 4 0.89 -2.17 18.77
C PRO A 4 -0.57 -1.69 18.90
N LYS A 5 -0.77 -0.37 18.99
CA LYS A 5 -2.10 0.24 19.14
C LYS A 5 -2.99 0.10 17.89
N TYR A 6 -2.38 -0.16 16.74
CA TYR A 6 -3.06 -0.31 15.45
C TYR A 6 -2.46 -1.46 14.65
N ARG A 7 -3.33 -2.20 13.96
CA ARG A 7 -2.98 -3.21 12.95
C ARG A 7 -3.38 -2.67 11.58
N ASN A 8 -2.43 -2.71 10.65
CA ASN A 8 -2.65 -2.34 9.26
C ASN A 8 -2.69 -3.63 8.43
N THR A 9 -3.72 -3.79 7.62
CA THR A 9 -3.86 -4.91 6.68
C THR A 9 -4.05 -4.35 5.28
N GLU A 10 -3.15 -4.69 4.35
CA GLU A 10 -3.34 -4.38 2.93
C GLU A 10 -4.55 -5.16 2.41
N THR A 11 -5.52 -4.46 1.85
CA THR A 11 -6.78 -5.03 1.34
C THR A 11 -6.80 -5.19 -0.17
N GLY A 12 -5.96 -4.45 -0.90
CA GLY A 12 -5.85 -4.57 -2.34
C GLY A 12 -5.16 -3.38 -2.99
N LEU A 13 -4.92 -3.51 -4.30
CA LEU A 13 -4.38 -2.47 -5.16
C LEU A 13 -5.51 -1.55 -5.65
N THR A 14 -5.27 -0.24 -5.67
CA THR A 14 -6.24 0.74 -6.19
C THR A 14 -6.15 0.94 -7.69
N GLY A 15 -5.11 0.42 -8.34
CA GLY A 15 -4.82 0.65 -9.76
C GLY A 15 -4.20 2.02 -10.07
N ARG A 16 -3.82 2.81 -9.06
CA ARG A 16 -3.02 4.03 -9.30
C ARG A 16 -1.53 3.73 -9.16
N PHE A 17 -0.77 4.32 -10.06
CA PHE A 17 0.68 4.14 -10.15
C PHE A 17 1.38 5.48 -10.19
N ARG A 18 2.57 5.54 -9.61
CA ARG A 18 3.46 6.70 -9.73
C ARG A 18 4.91 6.27 -9.74
N VAL A 19 5.76 7.11 -10.32
CA VAL A 19 7.20 6.93 -10.25
C VAL A 19 7.78 7.93 -9.25
N ARG A 20 8.59 7.42 -8.32
CA ARG A 20 9.33 8.24 -7.35
C ARG A 20 10.83 8.03 -7.56
N ARG A 21 11.63 9.09 -7.42
CA ARG A 21 13.08 8.96 -7.34
C ARG A 21 13.53 8.52 -5.94
N GLN A 22 14.39 7.52 -5.88
CA GLN A 22 15.03 7.08 -4.65
C GLN A 22 16.04 8.15 -4.19
N ALA A 23 15.97 8.55 -2.92
CA ALA A 23 16.76 9.66 -2.39
C ALA A 23 18.29 9.45 -2.47
N PHE A 24 18.75 8.20 -2.34
CA PHE A 24 20.18 7.88 -2.29
C PHE A 24 20.78 7.44 -3.64
N SER A 25 20.07 6.63 -4.42
CA SER A 25 20.57 6.09 -5.69
C SER A 25 20.15 6.91 -6.92
N GLY A 26 19.17 7.82 -6.77
CA GLY A 26 18.57 8.54 -7.90
C GLY A 26 17.71 7.69 -8.83
N LEU A 27 17.62 6.38 -8.60
CA LEU A 27 16.87 5.44 -9.43
C LEU A 27 15.36 5.70 -9.33
N SER A 28 14.67 5.51 -10.46
CA SER A 28 13.22 5.55 -10.54
C SER A 28 12.62 4.28 -9.96
N ILE A 29 11.80 4.42 -8.92
CA ILE A 29 11.04 3.34 -8.30
C ILE A 29 9.57 3.48 -8.69
N LEU A 30 9.00 2.42 -9.24
CA LEU A 30 7.57 2.32 -9.48
C LEU A 30 6.85 2.06 -8.15
N GLN A 31 5.84 2.86 -7.87
CA GLN A 31 5.00 2.72 -6.68
C GLN A 31 3.55 2.51 -7.08
N VAL A 32 2.86 1.67 -6.31
CA VAL A 32 1.45 1.33 -6.42
C VAL A 32 0.71 1.90 -5.22
N GLU A 33 -0.45 2.49 -5.44
CA GLU A 33 -1.34 2.89 -4.34
C GLU A 33 -2.15 1.67 -3.89
N VAL A 34 -2.04 1.34 -2.61
CA VAL A 34 -2.71 0.22 -1.96
C VAL A 34 -3.75 0.72 -0.97
N SER A 35 -4.88 0.03 -0.88
CA SER A 35 -5.88 0.25 0.15
C SER A 35 -5.48 -0.49 1.41
N VAL A 36 -5.28 0.23 2.50
CA VAL A 36 -4.90 -0.31 3.80
C VAL A 36 -6.08 -0.16 4.76
N LYS A 37 -6.51 -1.29 5.32
CA LYS A 37 -7.50 -1.34 6.40
C LYS A 37 -6.76 -1.25 7.73
N ARG A 38 -6.95 -0.14 8.44
CA ARG A 38 -6.39 0.09 9.77
C ARG A 38 -7.43 -0.20 10.83
N SER A 39 -7.13 -1.11 11.74
CA SER A 39 -7.95 -1.45 12.91
C SER A 39 -7.19 -1.23 14.22
N ARG A 40 -7.89 -0.93 15.32
CA ARG A 40 -7.30 -0.93 16.66
C ARG A 40 -6.99 -2.36 17.13
N TYR A 41 -5.95 -2.50 17.93
CA TYR A 41 -5.61 -3.77 18.59
C TYR A 41 -5.55 -3.56 20.13
N PRO A 42 -6.13 -4.47 20.94
CA PRO A 42 -6.94 -5.62 20.55
C PRO A 42 -8.28 -5.21 19.94
N LEU A 43 -8.90 -6.13 19.18
CA LEU A 43 -10.11 -5.88 18.39
C LEU A 43 -11.34 -5.90 19.32
N ASP A 44 -11.54 -4.84 20.11
CA ASP A 44 -12.74 -4.67 20.93
C ASP A 44 -13.93 -4.24 20.05
N SER A 45 -14.54 -5.26 19.42
CA SER A 45 -15.94 -5.40 18.96
C SER A 45 -16.71 -4.27 18.24
N SER A 46 -16.13 -3.09 17.96
CA SER A 46 -16.81 -2.02 17.22
C SER A 46 -16.21 -1.83 15.83
N ASN A 47 -17.02 -2.11 14.81
CA ASN A 47 -16.70 -1.96 13.38
C ASN A 47 -16.44 -0.49 12.98
N ASP A 48 -16.82 0.46 13.84
CA ASP A 48 -16.80 1.91 13.59
C ASP A 48 -15.38 2.52 13.56
N ASP A 49 -14.40 1.81 14.10
CA ASP A 49 -13.00 2.27 14.14
C ASP A 49 -12.15 1.78 12.96
N ILE A 50 -12.74 1.01 12.06
CA ILE A 50 -12.05 0.48 10.90
C ILE A 50 -11.97 1.59 9.84
N LYS A 51 -10.77 2.14 9.67
CA LYS A 51 -10.51 3.14 8.62
C LYS A 51 -9.84 2.49 7.42
N THR A 52 -10.44 2.66 6.25
CA THR A 52 -9.79 2.42 4.97
C THR A 52 -8.99 3.66 4.62
N MET A 53 -7.69 3.50 4.46
CA MET A 53 -6.77 4.55 4.02
C MET A 53 -6.07 4.08 2.75
N THR A 54 -5.50 5.00 1.97
CA THR A 54 -4.59 4.64 0.90
C THR A 54 -3.15 4.90 1.31
N ASP A 55 -2.25 4.04 0.86
CA ASP A 55 -0.80 4.19 1.08
C ASP A 55 -0.04 3.87 -0.22
N TRP A 56 1.18 4.38 -0.35
CA TRP A 56 2.01 4.16 -1.53
C TRP A 56 3.12 3.17 -1.21
N ARG A 57 3.02 1.97 -1.76
CA ARG A 57 4.03 0.90 -1.63
C ARG A 57 4.87 0.80 -2.90
N ASN A 58 6.12 0.37 -2.77
CA ASN A 58 6.93 0.01 -3.94
C ASN A 58 6.29 -1.20 -4.64
N ALA A 59 6.16 -1.13 -5.96
CA ALA A 59 5.60 -2.21 -6.76
C ALA A 59 6.48 -3.45 -6.69
N THR A 60 5.87 -4.64 -6.60
CA THR A 60 6.58 -5.89 -6.84
C THR A 60 6.89 -6.05 -8.33
N TYR A 61 7.78 -6.99 -8.64
CA TYR A 61 8.15 -7.27 -10.03
C TYR A 61 6.95 -7.71 -10.89
N GLU A 62 6.07 -8.56 -10.34
CA GLU A 62 4.85 -9.01 -11.02
C GLU A 62 3.86 -7.86 -11.25
N GLU A 63 3.67 -6.99 -10.26
CA GLU A 63 2.85 -5.78 -10.38
C GLU A 63 3.39 -4.87 -11.47
N ALA A 64 4.72 -4.66 -11.51
CA ALA A 64 5.37 -3.82 -12.51
C ALA A 64 5.18 -4.34 -13.95
N ILE A 65 5.29 -5.66 -14.15
CA ILE A 65 5.05 -6.28 -15.46
C ILE A 65 3.61 -6.08 -15.90
N ARG A 66 2.64 -6.34 -15.01
CA ARG A 66 1.22 -6.14 -15.34
C ARG A 66 0.93 -4.69 -15.73
N ILE A 67 1.47 -3.73 -14.97
CA ILE A 67 1.32 -2.30 -15.29
C ILE A 67 1.89 -1.99 -16.68
N GLN A 68 3.06 -2.53 -17.02
CA GLN A 68 3.67 -2.32 -18.33
C GLN A 68 2.85 -2.92 -19.47
N ILE A 69 2.23 -4.10 -19.27
CA ILE A 69 1.39 -4.74 -20.29
C ILE A 69 0.06 -4.00 -20.43
N ASP A 70 -0.58 -3.65 -19.32
CA ASP A 70 -1.93 -3.08 -19.31
C ASP A 70 -1.96 -1.59 -19.73
N TYR A 71 -0.86 -0.85 -19.52
CA TYR A 71 -0.81 0.60 -19.75
C TYR A 71 0.32 1.06 -20.69
N GLY A 72 1.14 0.14 -21.23
CA GLY A 72 2.28 0.45 -22.10
C GLY A 72 1.98 0.45 -23.61
N GLY A 73 0.70 0.41 -24.00
CA GLY A 73 0.24 0.44 -25.40
C GLY A 73 0.02 1.84 -25.95
#